data_AF-A0A377H4P2-F1
#
_entry.id   AF-A0A377H4P2-F1
#
_cell.length_a   1.000
_cell.length_b   1.000
_cell.length_c   1.000
_cell.angle_alpha   90.00
_cell.angle_beta   90.00
_cell.angle_gamma   90.00
#
_symmetry.space_group_name_H-M   'P 1'
#
loop_
_entity.id
_entity.type
_entity.pdbx_description
1 polymer ?
#
loop_
_entity_poly.entity_id
_entity_poly.type
_entity_poly.pdbx_seq_one_letter_code
_entity_poly.pdbx_strand_id
1 'polypeptide(L)'
;MKKVLFTMLGISLLGLSYTAQAKTYVYDKDDVALQGIIKIEKNYPYLYLKQGIDVVPAPNDDLYNPARNVKRMQVVNVNAGPGDKTPTGCQIVKGSLFGAHTAHHKTPVLVWAKSFEKCK
;
A
#
# COMPACT_ATOMS: atom_id res chain seq x y z
N MET A 1 -2.62 53.70 40.52
CA MET A 1 -1.86 52.44 40.67
C MET A 1 -2.26 51.48 39.56
N LYS A 2 -1.30 51.12 38.70
CA LYS A 2 -1.46 50.24 37.53
C LYS A 2 -1.86 48.83 38.00
N LYS A 3 -2.91 48.25 37.41
CA LYS A 3 -3.13 46.80 37.46
C LYS A 3 -3.32 46.28 36.04
N VAL A 4 -2.33 45.47 35.68
CA VAL A 4 -2.01 44.90 34.38
C VAL A 4 -3.13 43.97 33.91
N LEU A 5 -3.63 44.19 32.69
CA LEU A 5 -4.42 43.20 31.95
C LEU A 5 -3.52 42.02 31.60
N PHE A 6 -3.80 40.84 32.14
CA PHE A 6 -3.22 39.58 31.65
C PHE A 6 -4.16 39.00 30.60
N THR A 7 -3.83 39.20 29.33
CA THR A 7 -4.44 38.52 28.19
C THR A 7 -3.94 37.07 28.19
N MET A 8 -4.76 36.13 28.66
CA MET A 8 -4.51 34.70 28.46
C MET A 8 -4.81 34.34 27.00
N LEU A 9 -3.77 34.30 26.17
CA LEU A 9 -3.79 33.56 24.90
C LEU A 9 -3.71 32.06 25.24
N GLY A 10 -4.85 31.41 25.37
CA GLY A 10 -4.94 29.95 25.46
C GLY A 10 -4.67 29.32 24.10
N ILE A 11 -3.39 29.12 23.76
CA ILE A 11 -2.97 28.28 22.64
C ILE A 11 -3.16 26.83 23.09
N SER A 12 -4.33 26.25 22.79
CA SER A 12 -4.59 24.82 22.96
C SER A 12 -4.82 24.17 21.60
N LEU A 13 -3.84 24.26 20.71
CA LEU A 13 -3.73 23.45 19.50
C LEU A 13 -2.73 22.30 19.75
N LEU A 14 -2.99 21.51 20.79
CA LEU A 14 -2.48 20.14 20.83
C LEU A 14 -3.48 19.24 20.10
N GLY A 15 -3.64 19.52 18.80
CA GLY A 15 -4.07 18.51 17.86
C GLY A 15 -2.98 17.45 17.85
N LEU A 16 -3.14 16.42 18.68
CA LEU A 16 -2.44 15.16 18.53
C LEU A 16 -2.86 14.60 17.18
N SER A 17 -2.20 15.08 16.14
CA SER A 17 -2.14 14.45 14.83
C SER A 17 -1.45 13.12 15.07
N TYR A 18 -2.19 12.13 15.55
CA TYR A 18 -1.82 10.73 15.40
C TYR A 18 -1.76 10.50 13.90
N THR A 19 -0.59 10.77 13.31
CA THR A 19 -0.27 10.24 12.00
C THR A 19 -0.28 8.74 12.20
N ALA A 20 -1.39 8.09 11.82
CA ALA A 20 -1.46 6.64 11.78
C ALA A 20 -0.26 6.19 10.94
N GLN A 21 0.75 5.63 11.61
CA GLN A 21 1.96 5.19 10.95
C GLN A 21 1.54 4.13 9.94
N ALA A 22 1.93 4.33 8.67
CA ALA A 22 1.65 3.35 7.62
C ALA A 22 2.23 2.00 8.07
N LYS A 23 1.41 0.95 8.01
CA LYS A 23 1.87 -0.41 8.31
C LYS A 23 2.97 -0.78 7.32
N THR A 24 4.13 -1.19 7.84
CA THR A 24 5.21 -1.76 7.03
C THR A 24 4.94 -3.25 6.79
N TYR A 25 5.11 -3.70 5.56
CA TYR A 25 4.96 -5.10 5.17
C TYR A 25 6.30 -5.71 4.76
N VAL A 26 6.49 -6.98 5.10
CA VAL A 26 7.69 -7.75 4.72
C VAL A 26 7.37 -8.62 3.50
N TYR A 27 8.19 -8.50 2.45
CA TYR A 27 8.10 -9.38 1.27
C TYR A 27 8.14 -10.86 1.66
N ASP A 28 7.42 -11.69 0.91
CA ASP A 28 7.35 -13.15 1.03
C ASP A 28 6.84 -13.70 2.38
N LYS A 29 6.47 -12.81 3.31
CA LYS A 29 6.02 -13.16 4.66
C LYS A 29 4.63 -12.67 4.97
N ASP A 30 4.34 -11.40 4.66
CA ASP A 30 3.10 -10.79 5.10
C ASP A 30 1.97 -11.01 4.10
N ASP A 31 0.82 -11.40 4.64
CA ASP A 31 -0.45 -11.26 3.96
C ASP A 31 -0.92 -9.80 4.00
N VAL A 32 -1.47 -9.34 2.87
CA VAL A 32 -1.92 -7.97 2.66
C VAL A 32 -3.39 -7.92 2.28
N ALA A 33 -4.05 -6.81 2.61
CA ALA A 33 -5.36 -6.44 2.11
C ALA A 33 -5.28 -5.00 1.63
N LEU A 34 -5.24 -4.81 0.31
CA LEU A 34 -4.90 -3.54 -0.32
C LEU A 34 -6.10 -3.00 -1.10
N GLN A 35 -6.54 -1.81 -0.74
CA GLN A 35 -7.61 -1.11 -1.45
C GLN A 35 -7.04 -0.20 -2.54
N GLY A 36 -7.58 -0.29 -3.75
CA GLY A 36 -7.18 0.56 -4.86
C GLY A 36 -8.06 0.42 -6.09
N ILE A 37 -7.64 1.06 -7.18
CA ILE A 37 -8.30 0.96 -8.49
C ILE A 37 -7.46 0.06 -9.39
N ILE A 38 -8.05 -1.01 -9.91
CA ILE A 38 -7.42 -1.86 -10.90
C ILE A 38 -7.68 -1.30 -12.31
N LYS A 39 -6.58 -1.08 -13.06
CA LYS A 39 -6.59 -0.70 -14.47
C LYS A 39 -5.75 -1.67 -15.28
N ILE A 40 -6.14 -1.94 -16.53
CA ILE A 40 -5.35 -2.74 -17.47
C ILE A 40 -4.52 -1.77 -18.32
N GLU A 41 -3.20 -1.89 -18.26
CA GLU A 41 -2.27 -1.10 -19.06
C GLU A 41 -1.27 -2.03 -19.73
N LYS A 42 -1.12 -1.93 -21.06
CA LYS A 42 -0.23 -2.81 -21.85
C LYS A 42 -0.49 -4.30 -21.56
N ASN A 43 -1.75 -4.69 -21.42
CA ASN A 43 -2.22 -6.05 -21.06
C ASN A 43 -1.85 -6.53 -19.65
N TYR A 44 -1.36 -5.66 -18.77
CA TYR A 44 -1.10 -5.99 -17.36
C TYR A 44 -2.09 -5.28 -16.43
N PRO A 45 -2.66 -5.97 -15.43
CA PRO A 45 -3.45 -5.33 -14.39
C PRO A 45 -2.53 -4.64 -13.37
N TYR A 46 -2.79 -3.35 -13.14
CA TYR A 46 -2.13 -2.55 -12.11
C TYR A 46 -3.16 -2.11 -11.07
N LEU A 47 -2.82 -2.31 -9.80
CA LEU A 47 -3.55 -1.80 -8.65
C LEU A 47 -2.95 -0.44 -8.24
N TYR A 48 -3.72 0.62 -8.45
CA TYR A 48 -3.42 1.96 -7.97
C TYR A 48 -3.96 2.12 -6.55
N LEU A 49 -3.07 2.13 -5.56
CA LEU A 49 -3.47 2.12 -4.16
C LEU A 49 -4.09 3.46 -3.76
N LYS A 50 -5.14 3.41 -2.94
CA LYS A 50 -5.74 4.61 -2.34
C LYS A 50 -4.75 5.35 -1.42
N GLN A 51 -3.91 4.59 -0.72
CA GLN A 51 -2.85 5.08 0.15
C GLN A 51 -1.58 4.27 -0.11
N GLY A 52 -0.42 4.94 -0.04
CA GLY A 52 0.86 4.25 -0.19
C GLY A 52 1.15 3.33 0.99
N ILE A 53 1.92 2.27 0.76
CA ILE A 53 2.38 1.37 1.81
C ILE A 53 3.91 1.38 1.91
N ASP A 54 4.41 1.01 3.08
CA ASP A 54 5.82 0.72 3.28
C ASP A 54 6.06 -0.77 3.14
N VAL A 55 7.09 -1.13 2.37
CA VAL A 55 7.52 -2.52 2.18
C VAL A 55 9.01 -2.63 2.40
N VAL A 56 9.42 -3.71 3.06
CA VAL A 56 10.81 -4.01 3.38
C VAL A 56 11.14 -5.46 2.98
N PRO A 57 12.40 -5.73 2.61
CA PRO A 57 12.87 -7.09 2.40
C PRO A 57 12.76 -7.94 3.68
N ALA A 58 12.78 -9.25 3.52
CA ALA A 58 13.01 -10.14 4.65
C ALA A 58 14.42 -9.93 5.24
N PRO A 59 14.66 -10.27 6.52
CA PRO A 59 16.00 -10.22 7.09
C PRO A 59 16.98 -11.05 6.26
N ASN A 60 18.16 -10.48 5.96
CA ASN A 60 19.21 -11.04 5.09
C ASN A 60 18.91 -11.01 3.58
N ASP A 61 17.97 -10.18 3.14
CA ASP A 61 17.69 -9.88 1.73
C ASP A 61 17.94 -8.38 1.48
N ASP A 62 18.89 -8.06 0.60
CA ASP A 62 19.35 -6.70 0.33
C ASP A 62 18.73 -6.09 -0.94
N LEU A 63 17.84 -6.82 -1.62
CA LEU A 63 17.33 -6.48 -2.94
C LEU A 63 16.24 -5.37 -2.94
N TYR A 64 15.62 -5.06 -1.79
CA TYR A 64 14.33 -4.32 -1.75
C TYR A 64 14.26 -3.08 -0.85
N ASN A 65 15.40 -2.45 -0.53
CA ASN A 65 15.44 -1.26 0.32
C ASN A 65 14.62 0.00 -0.16
N PRO A 66 14.31 0.21 -1.47
CA PRO A 66 13.71 1.48 -1.91
C PRO A 66 12.16 1.51 -2.01
N ALA A 67 11.43 0.45 -1.67
CA ALA A 67 9.97 0.40 -1.86
C ALA A 67 9.15 1.10 -0.74
N ARG A 68 9.76 2.03 0.00
CA ARG A 68 9.03 2.84 0.99
C ARG A 68 8.05 3.77 0.26
N ASN A 69 6.77 3.74 0.63
CA ASN A 69 5.68 4.50 0.00
C ASN A 69 5.23 4.09 -1.42
N VAL A 70 5.15 2.79 -1.72
CA VAL A 70 4.57 2.31 -2.99
C VAL A 70 3.13 2.77 -3.14
N LYS A 71 2.80 3.49 -4.22
CA LYS A 71 1.42 3.88 -4.58
C LYS A 71 0.80 3.06 -5.72
N ARG A 72 1.60 2.25 -6.40
CA ARG A 72 1.17 1.43 -7.55
C ARG A 72 1.83 0.07 -7.51
N MET A 73 1.04 -0.98 -7.66
CA MET A 73 1.50 -2.36 -7.72
C MET A 73 1.05 -3.02 -9.02
N GLN A 74 1.89 -3.88 -9.57
CA GLN A 74 1.46 -4.85 -10.57
C GLN A 74 0.80 -6.04 -9.86
N VAL A 75 -0.34 -6.51 -10.36
CA VAL A 75 -1.01 -7.70 -9.81
C VAL A 75 -0.67 -8.89 -10.70
N VAL A 76 -0.11 -9.96 -10.12
CA VAL A 76 0.03 -11.24 -10.82
C VAL A 76 -1.12 -12.16 -10.39
N ASN A 77 -1.82 -12.70 -11.38
CA ASN A 77 -3.06 -13.42 -11.20
C ASN A 77 -2.80 -14.90 -10.88
N VAL A 78 -3.42 -15.38 -9.81
CA VAL A 78 -3.33 -16.76 -9.34
C VAL A 78 -4.64 -17.23 -8.70
N ASN A 79 -5.69 -16.41 -8.79
CA ASN A 79 -6.85 -16.55 -7.92
C ASN A 79 -8.17 -16.06 -8.52
N ALA A 80 -8.15 -15.88 -9.82
CA ALA A 80 -9.27 -16.24 -10.63
C ALA A 80 -8.76 -17.57 -11.27
N GLY A 81 -9.53 -18.66 -11.23
CA GLY A 81 -9.04 -19.99 -11.65
C GLY A 81 -8.41 -19.98 -13.05
N PRO A 82 -7.79 -21.09 -13.52
CA PRO A 82 -7.20 -21.12 -14.85
C PRO A 82 -8.14 -20.52 -15.93
N GLY A 83 -7.78 -19.36 -16.48
CA GLY A 83 -8.55 -18.66 -17.51
C GLY A 83 -9.43 -17.49 -17.04
N ASP A 84 -9.60 -17.26 -15.74
CA ASP A 84 -10.41 -16.16 -15.26
C ASP A 84 -9.68 -14.80 -15.34
N LYS A 85 -10.44 -13.74 -15.65
CA LYS A 85 -9.92 -12.39 -15.83
C LYS A 85 -9.84 -11.63 -14.51
N THR A 86 -8.76 -10.88 -14.32
CA THR A 86 -8.64 -9.92 -13.21
C THR A 86 -9.73 -8.84 -13.32
N PRO A 87 -10.51 -8.58 -12.26
CA PRO A 87 -11.53 -7.54 -12.28
C PRO A 87 -10.90 -6.14 -12.38
N THR A 88 -11.62 -5.19 -12.97
CA THR A 88 -11.23 -3.77 -13.04
C THR A 88 -12.04 -2.91 -12.06
N GLY A 89 -11.65 -1.65 -11.90
CA GLY A 89 -12.33 -0.70 -11.01
C GLY A 89 -11.86 -0.79 -9.56
N CYS A 90 -12.64 -0.24 -8.62
CA CYS A 90 -12.25 -0.20 -7.21
C CYS A 90 -12.36 -1.60 -6.57
N GLN A 91 -11.23 -2.12 -6.10
CA GLN A 91 -11.13 -3.44 -5.47
C GLN A 91 -10.36 -3.36 -4.15
N ILE A 92 -10.69 -4.27 -3.23
CA ILE A 92 -9.87 -4.72 -2.12
C ILE A 92 -9.24 -6.03 -2.57
N VAL A 93 -7.91 -6.04 -2.69
CA VAL A 93 -7.14 -7.21 -3.13
C VAL A 93 -6.46 -7.81 -1.91
N LYS A 94 -6.78 -9.06 -1.58
CA LYS A 94 -6.09 -9.80 -0.52
C LYS A 94 -5.03 -10.68 -1.15
N GLY A 95 -3.88 -10.86 -0.52
CA GLY A 95 -2.80 -11.60 -1.16
C GLY A 95 -1.48 -11.61 -0.39
N SER A 96 -0.41 -12.04 -1.05
CA SER A 96 0.96 -11.89 -0.55
C SER A 96 1.84 -11.09 -1.51
N LEU A 97 2.80 -10.39 -0.92
CA LEU A 97 3.85 -9.67 -1.63
C LEU A 97 4.99 -10.64 -1.93
N PHE A 98 5.58 -10.57 -3.12
CA PHE A 98 6.67 -11.47 -3.51
C PHE A 98 7.90 -10.69 -3.93
N GLY A 99 9.06 -11.12 -3.45
CA GLY A 99 10.33 -10.48 -3.74
C GLY A 99 10.87 -10.81 -5.13
N ALA A 100 10.78 -12.05 -5.62
CA ALA A 100 11.81 -12.52 -6.55
C ALA A 100 11.92 -11.75 -7.89
N HIS A 101 13.13 -11.28 -8.16
CA HIS A 101 13.70 -10.94 -9.47
C HIS A 101 12.86 -10.08 -10.43
N THR A 102 12.16 -9.09 -9.88
CA THR A 102 11.55 -8.02 -10.69
C THR A 102 12.58 -6.97 -11.14
N ALA A 103 13.89 -7.27 -11.12
CA ALA A 103 14.95 -6.38 -11.60
C ALA A 103 14.72 -5.85 -13.04
N HIS A 104 13.92 -6.55 -13.85
CA HIS A 104 13.50 -6.11 -15.19
C HIS A 104 12.15 -5.34 -15.21
N HIS A 105 11.37 -5.39 -14.14
CA HIS A 105 10.11 -4.68 -13.97
C HIS A 105 10.31 -3.46 -13.06
N LYS A 106 10.20 -2.26 -13.63
CA LYS A 106 10.32 -0.97 -12.91
C LYS A 106 9.15 -0.71 -11.92
N THR A 107 8.48 -1.75 -11.43
CA THR A 107 7.24 -1.67 -10.64
C THR A 107 7.23 -2.70 -9.52
N PRO A 108 6.90 -2.30 -8.28
CA PRO A 108 6.62 -3.23 -7.18
C PRO A 108 5.49 -4.20 -7.56
N VAL A 109 5.62 -5.47 -7.18
CA VAL A 109 4.68 -6.52 -7.61
C VAL A 109 3.97 -7.16 -6.41
N LEU A 110 2.64 -7.17 -6.48
CA LEU A 110 1.76 -8.01 -5.66
C LEU A 110 1.54 -9.31 -6.44
N VAL A 111 2.32 -10.35 -6.15
CA VAL A 111 2.39 -11.53 -7.02
C VAL A 111 1.31 -12.57 -6.74
N TRP A 112 0.70 -12.54 -5.56
CA TRP A 112 -0.31 -13.53 -5.21
C TRP A 112 -1.58 -12.86 -4.70
N ALA A 113 -2.36 -12.26 -5.61
CA ALA A 113 -3.75 -11.95 -5.24
C ALA A 113 -4.46 -13.27 -4.91
N LYS A 114 -5.02 -13.40 -3.70
CA LYS A 114 -5.80 -14.51 -3.12
C LYS A 114 -7.31 -14.24 -3.10
N SER A 115 -7.77 -13.03 -3.41
CA SER A 115 -9.18 -12.71 -3.67
C SER A 115 -9.32 -11.25 -4.10
N PHE A 116 -10.47 -10.95 -4.71
CA PHE A 116 -10.88 -9.60 -5.09
C PHE A 116 -12.26 -9.32 -4.50
N GLU A 117 -12.40 -8.18 -3.83
CA GLU A 117 -13.68 -7.71 -3.27
C GLU A 117 -13.96 -6.31 -3.80
N LYS A 118 -15.16 -6.05 -4.33
CA LYS A 118 -15.51 -4.69 -4.78
C LYS A 118 -15.51 -3.73 -3.58
N CYS A 119 -14.98 -2.52 -3.79
CA CYS A 119 -15.16 -1.46 -2.80
C CYS A 119 -16.66 -1.19 -2.57
N LYS A 120 -17.01 -0.86 -1.33
CA LYS A 120 -18.34 -0.33 -0.97
C LYS A 120 -18.45 1.15 -1.35
#